data_AF-A0A7I9ZFW8-F1
#
_entry.id   AF-A0A7I9ZFW8-F1
#
_cell.length_a   1.000
_cell.length_b   1.000
_cell.length_c   1.000
_cell.angle_alpha   90.00
_cell.angle_beta   90.00
_cell.angle_gamma   90.00
#
_symmetry.space_group_name_H-M   'P 1'
#
loop_
_entity.id
_entity.type
_entity.pdbx_description
1 polymer ?
#
loop_
_entity_poly.entity_id
_entity_poly.type
_entity_poly.pdbx_seq_one_letter_code
_entity_poly.pdbx_strand_id
1 'polypeptide(L)'
;MPPDSSTDTRRRGGPSLPGIDREVLDLGVRWAAFGGASAEDIFVLFGWSENQYFERLQALTDRYVTANESLRQCLTDVCGRRLMEAASRMP
;
A
#
# COMPACT_ATOMS: atom_id res chain seq x y z
N MET A 1 18.72 31.64 -39.18
CA MET A 1 18.72 30.16 -39.18
C MET A 1 18.81 29.67 -37.74
N PRO A 2 17.77 29.03 -37.20
CA PRO A 2 17.92 27.95 -36.20
C PRO A 2 18.21 26.63 -36.98
N PRO A 3 18.66 25.51 -36.36
CA PRO A 3 17.78 24.74 -35.46
C PRO A 3 18.44 24.00 -34.28
N ASP A 4 17.56 23.52 -33.40
CA ASP A 4 17.63 22.32 -32.57
C ASP A 4 18.71 22.16 -31.50
N SER A 5 18.28 22.17 -30.23
CA SER A 5 18.46 21.02 -29.35
C SER A 5 17.52 21.12 -28.16
N SER A 6 16.27 20.73 -28.43
CA SER A 6 15.41 20.07 -27.46
C SER A 6 16.22 19.03 -26.68
N THR A 7 16.63 19.37 -25.46
CA THR A 7 17.00 18.33 -24.49
C THR A 7 15.86 18.25 -23.49
N ASP A 8 14.75 17.72 -24.01
CA ASP A 8 13.69 17.06 -23.23
C ASP A 8 14.34 15.90 -22.47
N THR A 9 14.97 16.18 -21.34
CA THR A 9 15.27 15.14 -20.36
C THR A 9 13.96 14.78 -19.66
N ARG A 10 13.07 14.08 -20.37
CA ARG A 10 12.11 13.18 -19.73
C ARG A 10 12.91 12.19 -18.90
N ARG A 11 13.20 12.55 -17.64
CA ARG A 11 13.37 11.53 -16.60
C ARG A 11 12.07 10.74 -16.63
N ARG A 12 12.14 9.51 -17.16
CA ARG A 12 11.18 8.46 -16.87
C ARG A 12 11.23 8.23 -15.35
N GLY A 13 10.53 9.08 -14.61
CA GLY A 13 10.19 8.82 -13.23
C GLY A 13 9.22 7.66 -13.26
N GLY A 14 9.73 6.44 -13.05
CA GLY A 14 8.84 5.36 -12.60
C GLY A 14 8.06 5.85 -11.38
N PRO A 15 6.81 5.40 -11.18
CA PRO A 15 5.98 5.92 -10.10
C PRO A 15 6.68 5.67 -8.77
N SER A 16 7.33 6.69 -8.24
CA SER A 16 7.91 6.67 -6.92
C SER A 16 6.73 6.63 -5.95
N LEU A 17 6.73 5.66 -5.05
CA LEU A 17 5.70 5.59 -4.01
C LEU A 17 5.72 6.92 -3.22
N PRO A 18 4.57 7.59 -3.08
CA PRO A 18 4.43 8.68 -2.11
C PRO A 18 4.91 8.24 -0.72
N GLY A 19 5.45 9.15 0.08
CA GLY A 19 6.01 8.81 1.41
C GLY A 19 5.03 8.03 2.29
N ILE A 20 3.76 8.44 2.31
CA ILE A 20 2.71 7.77 3.06
C ILE A 20 2.40 6.35 2.57
N ASP A 21 2.44 6.11 1.25
CA ASP A 21 2.17 4.80 0.68
C ASP A 21 3.31 3.81 1.00
N ARG A 22 4.54 4.31 1.09
CA ARG A 22 5.67 3.52 1.56
C ARG A 22 5.50 3.12 3.03
N GLU A 23 5.08 4.05 3.89
CA GLU A 23 4.83 3.77 5.30
C GLU A 23 3.69 2.74 5.50
N VAL A 24 2.63 2.83 4.69
CA VAL A 24 1.55 1.84 4.67
C VAL A 24 2.08 0.45 4.31
N LEU A 25 2.89 0.34 3.25
CA LEU A 25 3.50 -0.93 2.86
C LEU A 25 4.47 -1.46 3.92
N ASP A 26 5.33 -0.61 4.47
CA ASP A 26 6.32 -0.99 5.49
C ASP A 26 5.64 -1.51 6.76
N LEU A 27 4.55 -0.87 7.20
CA LEU A 27 3.73 -1.38 8.31
C LEU A 27 3.06 -2.71 7.94
N GLY A 28 2.47 -2.81 6.75
CA GLY A 28 1.79 -4.02 6.27
C GLY A 28 2.74 -5.22 6.24
N VAL A 29 3.93 -5.05 5.68
CA VAL A 29 4.97 -6.10 5.59
C VAL A 29 5.44 -6.51 6.98
N ARG A 30 5.66 -5.55 7.89
CA ARG A 30 6.11 -5.83 9.26
C ARG A 30 5.11 -6.70 10.03
N TRP A 31 3.82 -6.46 9.85
CA TRP A 31 2.77 -7.14 10.60
C TRP A 31 2.08 -8.28 9.83
N ALA A 32 2.44 -8.53 8.57
CA ALA A 32 1.84 -9.56 7.72
C ALA A 32 1.84 -10.95 8.40
N ALA A 33 2.96 -11.32 9.03
CA ALA A 33 3.11 -12.59 9.75
C ALA A 33 2.17 -12.74 10.96
N PHE A 34 1.65 -11.64 11.50
CA PHE A 34 0.76 -11.61 12.66
C PHE A 34 -0.70 -11.35 12.29
N GLY A 35 -1.03 -11.29 10.99
CA GLY A 35 -2.40 -10.99 10.54
C GLY A 35 -2.70 -9.51 10.31
N GLY A 36 -1.68 -8.65 10.30
CA GLY A 36 -1.81 -7.21 10.05
C GLY A 36 -1.73 -6.36 11.31
N ALA A 37 -1.53 -5.06 11.11
CA ALA A 37 -1.43 -4.08 12.20
C ALA A 37 -2.78 -3.92 12.92
N SER A 38 -2.75 -3.54 14.20
CA SER A 38 -3.94 -3.28 15.00
C SER A 38 -4.62 -1.96 14.62
N ALA A 39 -5.92 -1.84 14.91
CA ALA A 39 -6.65 -0.59 14.67
C ALA A 39 -6.06 0.61 15.44
N GLU A 40 -5.53 0.38 16.65
CA GLU A 40 -4.89 1.42 17.46
C GLU A 40 -3.59 1.89 16.81
N ASP A 41 -2.71 0.97 16.40
CA ASP A 41 -1.46 1.32 15.72
C ASP A 41 -1.73 2.10 14.42
N ILE A 42 -2.71 1.64 13.64
CA ILE A 42 -3.13 2.31 12.40
C ILE A 42 -3.61 3.73 12.69
N PHE A 43 -4.45 3.89 13.72
CA PHE A 43 -4.97 5.20 14.09
C PHE A 43 -3.87 6.14 14.61
N VAL A 44 -2.95 5.64 15.44
CA VAL A 44 -1.85 6.45 16.00
C VAL A 44 -0.88 6.89 14.90
N LEU A 45 -0.56 6.02 13.95
CA LEU A 45 0.43 6.30 12.90
C LEU A 45 -0.15 7.14 11.74
N PHE A 46 -1.40 6.87 11.34
CA PHE A 46 -1.98 7.46 10.12
C PHE A 46 -3.21 8.33 10.38
N GLY A 47 -3.83 8.26 11.56
CA GLY A 47 -5.12 8.89 11.84
C GLY A 47 -6.29 8.26 11.08
N TRP A 48 -6.11 7.05 10.56
CA TRP A 48 -7.10 6.36 9.71
C TRP A 48 -7.87 5.30 10.48
N SER A 49 -9.04 4.95 9.96
CA SER A 49 -9.71 3.72 10.38
C SER A 49 -9.00 2.49 9.80
N GLU A 50 -9.21 1.36 10.45
CA GLU A 50 -8.69 0.06 10.03
C GLU A 50 -9.05 -0.27 8.56
N ASN A 51 -10.30 0.01 8.16
CA ASN A 51 -10.76 -0.21 6.78
C ASN A 51 -9.99 0.64 5.77
N GLN A 52 -9.85 1.94 6.03
CA GLN A 52 -9.12 2.86 5.14
C GLN A 52 -7.67 2.39 4.93
N TYR A 53 -7.03 1.92 6.00
CA TYR A 53 -5.69 1.38 5.91
C TYR A 53 -5.62 0.09 5.09
N PHE A 54 -6.47 -0.90 5.35
CA PHE A 54 -6.43 -2.18 4.63
C PHE A 54 -6.87 -2.05 3.17
N GLU A 55 -7.81 -1.16 2.85
CA GLU A 55 -8.16 -0.81 1.46
C GLU A 55 -6.95 -0.19 0.74
N ARG A 56 -6.25 0.74 1.40
CA ARG A 56 -5.05 1.36 0.83
C ARG A 56 -3.93 0.34 0.63
N LEU A 57 -3.69 -0.51 1.63
CA LEU A 57 -2.68 -1.56 1.58
C LEU A 57 -2.96 -2.57 0.46
N GLN A 58 -4.22 -2.95 0.24
CA GLN A 58 -4.60 -3.84 -0.86
C GLN A 58 -4.26 -3.21 -2.22
N ALA A 59 -4.68 -1.96 -2.44
CA ALA A 59 -4.38 -1.25 -3.69
C ALA A 59 -2.87 -1.09 -3.95
N LEU A 60 -2.08 -0.88 -2.89
CA LEU A 60 -0.62 -0.80 -2.99
C LEU A 60 0.03 -2.16 -3.24
N THR A 61 -0.49 -3.22 -2.63
CA THR A 61 -0.01 -4.59 -2.82
C THR A 61 -0.16 -5.01 -4.28
N ASP A 62 -1.34 -4.79 -4.87
CA ASP A 62 -1.61 -5.14 -6.26
C ASP A 62 -0.74 -4.35 -7.25
N ARG A 63 -0.44 -3.09 -6.91
CA ARG A 63 0.28 -2.19 -7.81
C ARG A 63 1.80 -2.29 -7.71
N TYR A 64 2.35 -2.56 -6.53
CA TYR A 64 3.79 -2.40 -6.26
C TYR A 64 4.48 -3.69 -5.79
N VAL A 65 3.77 -4.68 -5.26
CA VAL A 65 4.36 -5.93 -4.74
C VAL A 65 4.31 -7.03 -5.81
N THR A 66 4.84 -6.77 -7.00
CA THR A 66 4.77 -7.74 -8.12
C THR A 66 5.87 -8.80 -8.07
N ALA A 67 7.08 -8.43 -7.61
CA ALA A 67 8.26 -9.29 -7.64
C ALA A 67 8.29 -10.40 -6.58
N ASN A 68 7.52 -10.27 -5.49
CA ASN A 68 7.47 -11.25 -4.41
C ASN A 68 6.04 -11.81 -4.27
N GLU A 69 5.79 -12.92 -4.98
CA GLU A 69 4.48 -13.60 -5.03
C GLU A 69 3.99 -14.01 -3.64
N SER A 70 4.84 -14.65 -2.84
CA SER A 70 4.46 -15.13 -1.50
C SER A 70 4.09 -13.98 -0.57
N LEU A 71 4.83 -12.88 -0.61
CA LEU A 71 4.51 -11.69 0.19
C LEU A 71 3.22 -11.04 -0.27
N ARG A 72 3.02 -10.91 -1.59
CA ARG A 72 1.78 -10.38 -2.16
C ARG A 72 0.58 -11.22 -1.74
N GLN A 73 0.64 -12.54 -1.89
CA GLN A 73 -0.45 -13.42 -1.48
C GLN A 73 -0.75 -13.29 0.02
N CYS A 74 0.29 -13.25 0.86
CA CYS A 74 0.14 -13.07 2.30
C CYS A 74 -0.56 -11.74 2.65
N LEU A 75 -0.15 -10.64 2.02
CA LEU A 75 -0.77 -9.33 2.21
C LEU A 75 -2.22 -9.29 1.70
N THR A 76 -2.48 -9.88 0.54
CA THR A 76 -3.84 -9.99 -0.03
C THR A 76 -4.76 -10.78 0.89
N ASP A 77 -4.29 -11.91 1.44
CA ASP A 77 -5.07 -12.75 2.38
C ASP A 77 -5.34 -12.02 3.70
N VAL A 78 -4.37 -11.23 4.20
CA VAL A 78 -4.56 -10.37 5.37
C VAL A 78 -5.60 -9.29 5.10
N CYS A 79 -5.47 -8.55 4.00
CA CYS A 79 -6.41 -7.48 3.66
C CYS A 79 -7.83 -8.04 3.48
N GLY A 80 -7.98 -9.16 2.76
CA GLY A 80 -9.27 -9.79 2.55
C GLY A 80 -9.97 -10.17 3.84
N ARG A 81 -9.27 -10.85 4.76
CA ARG A 81 -9.85 -11.24 6.07
C ARG A 81 -10.28 -10.03 6.88
N ARG A 82 -9.43 -9.01 7.00
CA ARG A 82 -9.69 -7.82 7.83
C ARG A 82 -10.85 -6.99 7.29
N LEU A 83 -10.95 -6.84 5.96
CA LEU A 83 -12.06 -6.13 5.33
C LEU A 83 -13.39 -6.89 5.47
N MET A 84 -13.38 -8.23 5.41
CA MET A 84 -14.58 -9.04 5.66
C MET A 84 -15.05 -8.98 7.11
N GLU A 85 -14.13 -9.03 8.08
CA GLU A 85 -14.42 -8.86 9.51
C GLU A 85 -15.05 -7.49 9.79
N ALA A 86 -14.52 -6.44 9.16
CA ALA A 86 -15.05 -5.10 9.30
C ALA A 86 -16.44 -4.94 8.66
N ALA A 87 -16.65 -5.51 7.47
CA ALA A 87 -17.96 -5.53 6.82
C ALA A 87 -19.02 -6.25 7.68
N SER A 88 -18.61 -7.31 8.38
CA SER A 88 -19.50 -8.11 9.25
C SER A 88 -19.86 -7.39 10.56
N ARG A 89 -19.13 -6.33 10.94
CA ARG A 89 -19.40 -5.49 12.12
C ARG A 89 -20.35 -4.33 11.84
N MET A 90 -20.67 -4.04 10.58
CA MET A 90 -21.66 -3.03 10.20
C MET A 90 -23.06 -3.69 10.11
N PRO A 91 -24.02 -3.35 11.00
CA PRO A 91 -25.41 -3.80 10.89
C PRO A 91 -26.21 -3.03 9.82
#